data_AF-A0A0P7GCV9-F1
#
_entry.id   AF-A0A0P7GCV9-F1
#
_cell.length_a   1.000
_cell.length_b   1.000
_cell.length_c   1.000
_cell.angle_alpha   90.00
_cell.angle_beta   90.00
_cell.angle_gamma   90.00
#
_symmetry.space_group_name_H-M   'P 1'
#
loop_
_entity.id
_entity.type
_entity.pdbx_description
1 polymer ?
#
loop_
_entity_poly.entity_id
_entity_poly.type
_entity_poly.pdbx_seq_one_letter_code
_entity_poly.pdbx_strand_id
1 'polypeptide(L)'
;MRKGVCPYCAGTVSGALTEEGGGLEEFNERVYSSVARYVCERCSWSMHCGVPFALNMEPAVVSFFHDHGIAIFDRHPWSIYQYADDRVCSRDPWRVEVTCRIDGDVLRIVIDGDVDVIETAIEAAA
;
A
#
# COMPACT_ATOMS: atom_id res chain seq x y z
N MET A 1 9.73 -6.05 2.50
CA MET A 1 9.16 -7.12 3.37
C MET A 1 8.27 -8.01 2.54
N ARG A 2 8.05 -9.26 2.93
CA ARG A 2 7.03 -10.12 2.30
C ARG A 2 6.14 -10.67 3.40
N LYS A 3 4.83 -10.39 3.34
CA LYS A 3 3.80 -10.92 4.27
C LYS A 3 4.20 -10.90 5.75
N GLY A 4 4.51 -9.72 6.30
CA GLY A 4 4.82 -9.59 7.74
C GLY A 4 6.18 -10.14 8.17
N VAL A 5 7.10 -10.45 7.25
CA VAL A 5 8.46 -10.94 7.58
C VAL A 5 9.51 -9.85 7.37
N CYS A 6 10.33 -9.62 8.40
CA CYS A 6 11.43 -8.67 8.39
C CYS A 6 12.56 -9.16 7.46
N PRO A 7 13.04 -8.33 6.51
CA PRO A 7 14.11 -8.72 5.59
C PRO A 7 15.49 -8.81 6.25
N TYR A 8 15.67 -8.28 7.47
CA TYR A 8 16.96 -8.24 8.15
C TYR A 8 17.16 -9.39 9.14
N CYS A 9 16.14 -9.72 9.93
CA CYS A 9 16.26 -10.71 11.01
C CYS A 9 15.26 -11.86 10.94
N ALA A 10 14.44 -11.91 9.87
CA ALA A 10 13.34 -12.86 9.69
C ALA A 10 12.29 -12.88 10.82
N GLY A 11 12.25 -11.85 11.66
CA GLY A 11 11.22 -11.68 12.69
C GLY A 11 9.89 -11.16 12.14
N THR A 12 8.85 -11.24 12.97
CA THR A 12 7.52 -10.69 12.69
C THR A 12 7.57 -9.17 12.56
N VAL A 13 6.80 -8.65 11.61
CA VAL A 13 6.57 -7.24 11.36
C VAL A 13 5.09 -6.95 11.50
N SER A 14 4.75 -6.01 12.37
CA SER A 14 3.39 -5.46 12.49
C SER A 14 3.23 -4.24 11.59
N GLY A 15 2.03 -4.11 11.01
CA GLY A 15 1.59 -2.95 10.23
C GLY A 15 0.63 -2.09 11.06
N ALA A 16 0.64 -0.79 10.83
CA ALA A 16 -0.37 0.12 11.36
C ALA A 16 -0.59 1.30 10.40
N LEU A 17 -1.85 1.71 10.23
CA LEU A 17 -2.19 2.99 9.60
C LEU A 17 -2.03 4.13 10.60
N THR A 18 -1.45 5.22 10.14
CA THR A 18 -1.33 6.46 10.89
C THR A 18 -1.82 7.63 10.05
N GLU A 19 -2.26 8.71 10.71
CA GLU A 19 -2.53 9.98 10.03
C GLU A 19 -1.21 10.56 9.51
N GLU A 20 -1.33 11.61 8.68
CA GLU A 20 -0.26 12.30 7.95
C GLU A 20 1.12 12.18 8.58
N GLY A 21 2.10 11.82 7.74
CA GLY A 21 3.46 11.45 8.15
C GLY A 21 4.07 12.42 9.13
N GLY A 22 3.92 12.12 10.43
CA GLY A 22 4.31 13.00 11.52
C GLY A 22 5.73 13.52 11.31
N GLY A 23 5.86 14.84 11.14
CA GLY A 23 7.14 15.54 11.00
C GLY A 23 8.00 15.16 9.79
N LEU A 24 7.52 14.34 8.87
CA LEU A 24 8.24 13.93 7.64
C LEU A 24 7.88 14.80 6.42
N GLU A 25 6.99 15.78 6.61
CA GLU A 25 6.55 16.71 5.56
C GLU A 25 7.70 17.49 4.92
N GLU A 26 8.74 17.85 5.68
CA GLU A 26 9.89 18.59 5.15
C GLU A 26 10.74 17.80 4.13
N PHE A 27 10.64 16.47 4.11
CA PHE A 27 11.40 15.60 3.21
C PHE A 27 10.54 14.85 2.18
N ASN A 28 9.23 15.05 2.20
CA ASN A 28 8.31 14.36 1.30
C ASN A 28 7.86 15.28 0.17
N GLU A 29 8.19 14.92 -1.07
CA GLU A 29 7.66 15.58 -2.27
C GLU A 29 6.16 15.29 -2.49
N ARG A 30 5.55 14.41 -1.68
CA ARG A 30 4.15 14.00 -1.80
C ARG A 30 3.45 13.98 -0.44
N VAL A 31 2.29 14.62 -0.37
CA VAL A 31 1.38 14.54 0.79
C VAL A 31 0.56 13.25 0.65
N TYR A 32 0.62 12.39 1.67
CA TYR A 32 -0.14 11.15 1.72
C TYR A 32 -1.39 11.35 2.58
N SER A 33 -2.56 10.93 2.09
CA SER A 33 -3.80 10.96 2.89
C SER A 33 -3.76 9.98 4.07
N SER A 34 -2.93 8.94 3.98
CA SER A 34 -2.65 7.98 5.04
C SER A 34 -1.25 7.38 4.88
N VAL A 35 -0.63 6.99 6.00
CA VAL A 35 0.71 6.38 6.00
C VAL A 35 0.62 4.98 6.59
N ALA A 36 1.19 4.00 5.87
CA ALA A 36 1.43 2.67 6.42
C ALA A 36 2.78 2.67 7.14
N ARG A 37 2.74 2.32 8.43
CA ARG A 37 3.91 2.12 9.29
C ARG A 37 4.12 0.64 9.53
N TYR A 38 5.36 0.21 9.37
CA TYR A 38 5.77 -1.16 9.66
C TYR A 38 6.90 -1.16 10.68
N VAL A 39 6.84 -2.07 11.64
CA VAL A 39 7.87 -2.22 12.68
C VAL A 39 8.16 -3.70 12.91
N CYS A 40 9.44 -4.06 12.90
CA CYS A 40 9.87 -5.39 13.34
C CYS A 40 9.89 -5.45 14.86
N GLU A 41 9.27 -6.48 15.41
CA GLU A 41 9.14 -6.72 16.85
C GLU A 41 10.45 -7.19 17.51
N ARG A 42 11.49 -7.47 16.70
CA ARG A 42 12.74 -8.07 17.16
C ARG A 42 13.96 -7.17 17.02
N CYS A 43 14.20 -6.59 15.84
CA CYS A 43 15.46 -5.89 15.53
C CYS A 43 15.31 -4.38 15.35
N SER A 44 14.15 -3.81 15.72
CA SER A 44 13.86 -2.37 15.61
C SER A 44 13.87 -1.81 14.19
N TRP A 45 13.94 -2.66 13.16
CA TRP A 45 13.74 -2.22 11.79
C TRP A 45 12.33 -1.63 11.62
N SER A 46 12.22 -0.50 10.91
CA SER A 46 10.94 0.13 10.61
C SER A 46 10.91 0.73 9.21
N MET A 47 9.71 0.89 8.68
CA MET A 47 9.45 1.54 7.39
C MET A 47 8.17 2.38 7.46
N HIS A 48 8.17 3.51 6.76
CA HIS A 48 7.00 4.35 6.53
C HIS A 48 6.84 4.57 5.04
N CYS A 49 5.62 4.46 4.54
CA CYS A 49 5.33 4.67 3.13
C CYS A 49 3.85 5.02 2.92
N GLY A 50 3.52 5.64 1.79
CA GLY A 50 2.14 5.78 1.36
C GLY A 50 1.48 4.41 1.13
N VAL A 51 0.18 4.35 1.33
CA VAL A 51 -0.57 3.08 1.25
C VAL A 51 -0.47 2.40 -0.13
N PRO A 52 -0.54 3.11 -1.28
CA PRO A 52 -0.34 2.46 -2.57
C PRO A 52 1.02 1.74 -2.69
N PHE A 53 2.11 2.33 -2.16
CA PHE A 53 3.41 1.67 -2.11
C PHE A 53 3.38 0.42 -1.23
N ALA A 54 2.71 0.49 -0.08
CA ALA A 54 2.60 -0.64 0.83
C ALA A 54 1.94 -1.86 0.17
N LEU A 55 1.00 -1.63 -0.76
CA LEU A 55 0.26 -2.66 -1.49
C LEU A 55 0.92 -3.13 -2.78
N ASN A 56 2.11 -2.62 -3.13
CA ASN A 56 2.78 -2.94 -4.40
C ASN A 56 3.01 -4.47 -4.58
N MET A 57 3.21 -5.19 -3.48
CA MET A 57 3.41 -6.65 -3.48
C MET A 57 2.13 -7.46 -3.23
N GLU A 58 0.98 -6.81 -3.14
CA GLU A 58 -0.26 -7.49 -2.82
C GLU A 58 -0.76 -8.29 -4.03
N PRO A 59 -1.19 -9.56 -3.88
CA PRO A 59 -1.49 -10.41 -5.02
C PRO A 59 -2.52 -9.83 -5.99
N ALA A 60 -3.54 -9.12 -5.49
CA ALA A 60 -4.53 -8.46 -6.34
C ALA A 60 -3.92 -7.36 -7.20
N VAL A 61 -3.01 -6.54 -6.63
CA VAL A 61 -2.27 -5.50 -7.37
C VAL A 61 -1.35 -6.15 -8.41
N VAL A 62 -0.57 -7.15 -7.98
CA VAL A 62 0.38 -7.83 -8.88
C VAL A 62 -0.34 -8.48 -10.05
N SER A 63 -1.46 -9.17 -9.82
CA SER A 63 -2.26 -9.78 -10.88
C SER A 63 -2.82 -8.72 -11.82
N PHE A 64 -3.48 -7.69 -11.29
CA PHE A 64 -4.07 -6.63 -12.09
C PHE A 64 -3.04 -5.96 -13.01
N PHE A 65 -1.89 -5.54 -12.45
CA PHE A 65 -0.83 -4.92 -13.25
C PHE A 65 -0.26 -5.88 -14.30
N HIS A 66 -0.07 -7.15 -13.94
CA HIS A 66 0.41 -8.17 -14.87
C HIS A 66 -0.58 -8.39 -16.03
N ASP A 67 -1.88 -8.43 -15.75
CA ASP A 67 -2.93 -8.62 -16.76
C ASP A 67 -2.99 -7.44 -17.75
N HIS A 68 -2.57 -6.24 -17.32
CA HIS A 68 -2.36 -5.06 -18.18
C HIS A 68 -0.94 -4.95 -18.78
N GLY A 69 -0.12 -6.00 -18.72
CA GLY A 69 1.22 -6.02 -19.31
C GLY A 69 2.25 -5.15 -18.57
N ILE A 70 1.98 -4.78 -17.32
CA ILE A 70 2.88 -3.97 -16.48
C ILE A 70 3.60 -4.89 -15.49
N ALA A 71 4.88 -5.16 -15.76
CA ALA A 71 5.77 -5.81 -14.81
C ALA A 71 6.13 -4.85 -13.66
N ILE A 72 5.31 -4.82 -12.61
CA ILE A 72 5.46 -3.85 -11.51
C ILE A 72 6.81 -3.99 -10.76
N PHE A 73 7.38 -5.21 -10.72
CA PHE A 73 8.66 -5.50 -10.08
C PHE A 73 9.89 -5.07 -10.88
N ASP A 74 9.75 -4.83 -12.18
CA ASP A 74 10.83 -4.29 -13.02
C ASP A 74 10.88 -2.76 -12.95
N ARG A 75 9.94 -2.15 -12.23
CA ARG A 75 9.83 -0.71 -12.01
C ARG A 75 10.22 -0.36 -10.59
N HIS A 76 10.49 0.93 -10.38
CA HIS A 76 10.65 1.40 -9.01
C HIS A 76 9.34 1.25 -8.23
N PRO A 77 9.39 0.91 -6.92
CA PRO A 77 8.17 0.71 -6.14
C PRO A 77 7.24 1.94 -6.08
N TRP A 78 7.77 3.16 -6.26
CA TRP A 78 6.98 4.39 -6.35
C TRP A 78 6.28 4.59 -7.71
N SER A 79 6.53 3.76 -8.72
CA SER A 79 5.83 3.83 -10.01
C SER A 79 4.34 3.47 -9.90
N ILE A 80 3.92 2.74 -8.86
CA ILE A 80 2.51 2.42 -8.61
C ILE A 80 1.64 3.67 -8.51
N TYR A 81 2.19 4.76 -7.99
CA TYR A 81 1.45 6.00 -7.81
C TYR A 81 1.09 6.75 -9.12
N GLN A 82 1.51 6.23 -10.27
CA GLN A 82 1.04 6.69 -11.58
C GLN A 82 -0.37 6.15 -11.90
N TYR A 83 -0.74 5.05 -11.25
CA TYR A 83 -1.97 4.30 -11.52
C TYR A 83 -2.90 4.28 -10.31
N ALA A 84 -2.39 4.58 -9.12
CA ALA A 84 -3.08 4.38 -7.87
C ALA A 84 -3.14 5.65 -7.01
N ASP A 85 -4.33 5.91 -6.47
CA ASP A 85 -4.59 6.90 -5.44
C ASP A 85 -5.25 6.23 -4.23
N ASP A 86 -5.06 6.80 -3.05
CA ASP A 86 -5.68 6.34 -1.81
C ASP A 86 -6.64 7.38 -1.21
N ARG A 87 -7.64 6.91 -0.46
CA ARG A 87 -8.53 7.74 0.35
C ARG A 87 -8.87 7.07 1.68
N VAL A 88 -8.95 7.88 2.74
CA VAL A 88 -9.45 7.42 4.05
C VAL A 88 -10.97 7.29 4.00
N CYS A 89 -11.48 6.07 4.17
CA CYS A 89 -12.91 5.76 4.17
C CYS A 89 -13.53 5.89 5.57
N SER A 90 -12.78 5.51 6.60
CA SER A 90 -13.19 5.59 8.02
C SER A 90 -11.95 5.67 8.91
N ARG A 91 -12.10 6.23 10.10
CA ARG A 91 -11.05 6.29 11.14
C ARG A 91 -11.34 5.38 12.34
N ASP A 92 -12.60 5.02 12.54
CA ASP A 92 -13.03 4.11 13.61
C ASP A 92 -14.17 3.21 13.11
N PRO A 93 -13.88 1.95 12.73
CA PRO A 93 -12.54 1.38 12.59
C PRO A 93 -11.80 2.02 11.40
N TRP A 94 -10.47 2.04 11.44
CA TRP A 94 -9.66 2.63 10.37
C TRP A 94 -9.82 1.85 9.07
N ARG A 95 -10.12 2.55 7.97
CA ARG A 95 -10.27 1.98 6.63
C ARG A 95 -9.69 2.93 5.59
N VAL A 96 -8.85 2.41 4.70
CA VAL A 96 -8.32 3.14 3.55
C VAL A 96 -8.63 2.34 2.29
N GLU A 97 -9.16 3.01 1.27
CA GLU A 97 -9.34 2.44 -0.06
C GLU A 97 -8.22 2.91 -0.97
N VAL A 98 -7.57 1.98 -1.66
CA VAL A 98 -6.68 2.24 -2.79
C VAL A 98 -7.41 1.88 -4.07
N THR A 99 -7.39 2.80 -5.04
CA THR A 99 -7.96 2.58 -6.36
C THR A 99 -6.87 2.66 -7.42
N CYS A 100 -6.61 1.53 -8.08
CA CYS A 100 -5.74 1.45 -9.26
C CYS A 100 -6.57 1.57 -10.54
N ARG A 101 -6.11 2.34 -11.52
CA ARG A 101 -6.77 2.53 -12.82
C ARG A 101 -5.79 2.32 -13.97
N ILE A 102 -6.11 1.40 -14.89
CA ILE A 102 -5.29 1.09 -16.05
C ILE A 102 -6.22 0.80 -17.24
N ASP A 103 -6.07 1.53 -18.34
CA ASP A 103 -6.84 1.35 -19.58
C ASP A 103 -8.38 1.30 -19.42
N GLY A 104 -8.90 1.95 -18.37
CA GLY A 104 -10.34 1.99 -18.06
C GLY A 104 -10.79 0.94 -17.04
N ASP A 105 -10.01 -0.11 -16.83
CA ASP A 105 -10.24 -1.08 -15.76
C ASP A 105 -9.85 -0.47 -14.40
N VAL A 106 -10.56 -0.89 -13.36
CA VAL A 106 -10.40 -0.38 -12.00
C VAL A 106 -10.26 -1.54 -11.03
N LEU A 107 -9.17 -1.52 -10.25
CA LEU A 107 -9.01 -2.37 -9.07
C LEU A 107 -9.19 -1.51 -7.82
N ARG A 108 -10.12 -1.89 -6.95
CA ARG A 108 -10.30 -1.32 -5.62
C ARG A 108 -9.83 -2.29 -4.56
N ILE A 109 -9.10 -1.77 -3.58
CA ILE A 109 -8.62 -2.53 -2.43
C ILE A 109 -8.95 -1.74 -1.19
N VAL A 110 -9.56 -2.38 -0.21
CA VAL A 110 -9.76 -1.80 1.12
C VAL A 110 -8.85 -2.50 2.11
N ILE A 111 -8.12 -1.71 2.89
CA ILE A 111 -7.34 -2.18 4.03
C ILE A 111 -7.89 -1.67 5.34
N ASP A 112 -7.58 -2.38 6.42
CA ASP A 112 -7.88 -1.96 7.78
C ASP A 112 -6.70 -1.25 8.47
N GLY A 113 -6.87 -0.98 9.77
CA GLY A 113 -5.88 -0.28 10.60
C GLY A 113 -4.56 -1.02 10.78
N ASP A 114 -4.52 -2.33 10.58
CA ASP A 114 -3.30 -3.15 10.68
C ASP A 114 -2.62 -3.31 9.30
N VAL A 115 -3.14 -2.61 8.28
CA VAL A 115 -2.70 -2.66 6.88
C VAL A 115 -3.01 -4.02 6.23
N ASP A 116 -3.99 -4.76 6.77
CA ASP A 116 -4.46 -6.00 6.17
C ASP A 116 -5.53 -5.72 5.12
N VAL A 117 -5.46 -6.44 3.99
CA VAL A 117 -6.48 -6.36 2.93
C VAL A 117 -7.72 -7.10 3.39
N ILE A 118 -8.84 -6.37 3.42
CA ILE A 118 -10.14 -6.90 3.84
C ILE A 118 -11.13 -7.01 2.68
N GLU A 119 -10.91 -6.27 1.59
CA GLU A 119 -11.77 -6.29 0.41
C GLU A 119 -10.97 -6.01 -0.86
N THR A 120 -11.33 -6.70 -1.94
CA THR A 120 -10.80 -6.47 -3.28
C THR A 120 -11.92 -6.58 -4.31
N ALA A 121 -12.02 -5.63 -5.22
CA ALA A 121 -12.99 -5.64 -6.30
C ALA A 121 -12.36 -5.16 -7.61
N ILE A 122 -12.67 -5.84 -8.72
CA ILE A 122 -12.23 -5.46 -10.06
C ILE A 122 -13.47 -5.09 -10.88
N GLU A 123 -13.42 -3.93 -11.52
CA GLU A 123 -14.41 -3.44 -12.48
C GLU A 123 -13.72 -3.31 -13.84
N ALA A 124 -14.11 -4.14 -14.81
CA ALA A 124 -13.58 -4.06 -16.17
C ALA A 124 -14.23 -2.91 -16.95
N ALA A 125 -13.49 -2.33 -17.88
CA ALA A 125 -13.99 -1.37 -18.85
C ALA A 125 -15.12 -2.00 -19.68
N ALA A 126 -16.16 -1.20 -19.93
CA ALA A 126 -17.35 -1.60 -20.69
C ALA A 126 -17.10 -1.64 -22.21
#